data_AF-A0A836FT87-F1
#
_entry.id   AF-A0A836FT87-F1
#
_cell.length_a   1.000
_cell.length_b   1.000
_cell.length_c   1.000
_cell.angle_alpha   90.00
_cell.angle_beta   90.00
_cell.angle_gamma   90.00
#
_symmetry.space_group_name_H-M   'P 1'
#
loop_
_entity.id
_entity.type
_entity.pdbx_description
1 polymer ?
#
loop_
_entity_poly.entity_id
_entity_poly.type
_entity_poly.pdbx_seq_one_letter_code
_entity_poly.pdbx_strand_id
1 'polypeptide(L)'
;MDQRICIKFCVKNKIKCANAFRMLTVAYGEATLDRSNVYRWYKMFSEGREDVNDEERAGRPSTSTTDENIDEVKKIVLANRRITVREVAEDLNISIGSCHSIFTNDLGMRRVAAKFVPKLREFLAKNNTLMMPQPPYSSDLAPCDFFLFSKLKRPMKGRRYATIEEIKTASKEELNKITKNDFLKLRGLEKTLAQVYNI
;
A
#
# COMPACT_ATOMS: atom_id res chain seq x y z
N MET A 1 29.74 24.22 0.78
CA MET A 1 29.52 23.60 2.10
C MET A 1 30.74 23.81 3.00
N ASP A 2 31.93 23.46 2.53
CA ASP A 2 33.19 23.48 3.30
C ASP A 2 33.55 24.85 3.91
N GLN A 3 33.36 25.95 3.19
CA GLN A 3 33.62 27.29 3.72
C GLN A 3 32.73 27.65 4.93
N ARG A 4 31.47 27.17 4.96
CA ARG A 4 30.55 27.40 6.09
C ARG A 4 30.99 26.60 7.32
N ILE A 5 31.57 25.42 7.13
CA ILE A 5 32.20 24.63 8.21
C ILE A 5 33.39 25.42 8.80
N CYS A 6 34.22 26.02 7.95
CA CYS A 6 35.31 26.88 8.39
C CYS A 6 34.82 28.12 9.15
N ILE A 7 33.71 28.74 8.72
CA ILE A 7 33.08 29.84 9.47
C ILE A 7 32.62 29.35 10.86
N LYS A 8 31.92 28.21 10.94
CA LYS A 8 31.48 27.60 12.21
C LYS A 8 32.67 27.31 13.13
N PHE A 9 33.77 26.80 12.58
CA PHE A 9 35.03 26.60 13.31
C PHE A 9 35.58 27.93 13.86
N CYS A 10 35.59 29.00 13.07
CA CYS A 10 36.06 30.32 13.52
C CYS A 10 35.20 30.86 14.67
N VAL A 11 33.87 30.68 14.62
CA VAL A 11 32.96 31.07 15.71
C VAL A 11 33.28 30.30 17.00
N LYS A 12 33.45 28.98 16.93
CA LYS A 12 33.80 28.14 18.09
C LYS A 12 35.15 28.53 18.73
N ASN A 13 36.09 29.00 17.91
CA ASN A 13 37.40 29.48 18.38
C ASN A 13 37.40 30.98 18.77
N LYS A 14 36.23 31.63 18.83
CA LYS A 14 36.07 33.05 19.19
C LYS A 14 36.89 34.00 18.30
N ILE A 15 37.16 33.60 17.06
CA ILE A 15 37.86 34.43 16.07
C ILE A 15 36.88 35.47 15.53
N LYS A 16 37.22 36.76 15.63
CA LYS A 16 36.37 37.84 15.11
C LYS A 16 36.02 37.64 13.63
N CYS A 17 34.79 37.96 13.24
CA CYS A 17 34.27 37.77 11.87
C CYS A 17 35.17 38.37 10.77
N ALA A 18 35.76 39.55 10.99
CA ALA A 18 36.68 40.18 10.03
C ALA A 18 37.95 39.34 9.80
N ASN A 19 38.46 38.70 10.85
CA ASN A 19 39.62 37.81 10.77
C ASN A 19 39.24 36.48 10.12
N ALA A 20 38.05 35.95 10.44
CA ALA A 20 37.52 34.76 9.78
C ALA A 20 37.38 34.97 8.25
N PHE A 21 36.89 36.14 7.82
CA PHE A 21 36.80 36.50 6.39
C PHE A 21 38.19 36.57 5.72
N ARG A 22 39.18 37.19 6.39
CA ARG A 22 40.57 37.21 5.90
C ARG A 22 41.14 35.80 5.76
N MET A 23 40.95 34.94 6.76
CA MET A 23 41.42 33.54 6.72
C MET A 23 40.77 32.77 5.57
N LEU A 24 39.46 32.95 5.37
CA LEU A 24 38.74 32.36 4.23
C LEU A 24 39.25 32.88 2.88
N THR A 25 39.59 34.16 2.79
CA THR A 25 40.14 34.76 1.56
C THR A 25 41.52 34.19 1.25
N VAL A 26 42.35 33.99 2.27
CA VAL A 26 43.67 33.35 2.10
C VAL A 26 43.54 31.88 1.68
N ALA A 27 42.60 31.15 2.28
CA ALA A 27 42.44 29.72 2.02
C ALA A 27 41.74 29.39 0.69
N TYR A 28 40.76 30.22 0.28
CA TYR A 28 39.89 29.93 -0.88
C TYR A 28 40.03 30.94 -2.04
N GLY A 29 40.77 32.04 -1.87
CA GLY A 29 41.08 33.00 -2.94
C GLY A 29 39.84 33.63 -3.57
N GLU A 30 39.73 33.57 -4.89
CA GLU A 30 38.59 34.09 -5.65
C GLU A 30 37.30 33.27 -5.46
N ALA A 31 37.41 32.03 -4.98
CA ALA A 31 36.27 31.17 -4.72
C ALA A 31 35.64 31.42 -3.33
N THR A 32 36.14 32.39 -2.56
CA THR A 32 35.63 32.72 -1.23
C THR A 32 34.21 33.31 -1.30
N LEU A 33 33.35 32.91 -0.36
CA LEU A 33 32.03 33.52 -0.16
C LEU A 33 32.14 35.04 -0.01
N ASP A 34 31.16 35.77 -0.56
CA ASP A 34 31.15 37.22 -0.40
C ASP A 34 31.10 37.63 1.09
N ARG A 35 31.59 38.85 1.36
CA ARG A 35 31.67 39.38 2.72
C ARG A 35 30.33 39.37 3.45
N SER A 36 29.23 39.71 2.77
CA SER A 36 27.89 39.74 3.35
C SER A 36 27.40 38.35 3.74
N ASN A 37 27.67 37.34 2.91
CA ASN A 37 27.37 35.94 3.15
C ASN A 37 28.18 35.38 4.31
N VAL A 38 29.47 35.70 4.40
CA VAL A 38 30.32 35.29 5.54
C VAL A 38 29.80 35.90 6.83
N TYR A 39 29.47 37.19 6.84
CA TYR A 39 28.95 37.87 8.03
C TYR A 39 27.56 37.33 8.43
N ARG A 40 26.70 37.03 7.47
CA ARG A 40 25.38 36.42 7.71
C ARG A 40 25.51 35.05 8.37
N TRP A 41 26.34 34.17 7.82
CA TRP A 41 26.59 32.85 8.40
C TRP A 41 27.29 32.91 9.76
N TYR A 42 28.27 33.81 9.92
CA TYR A 42 28.94 34.03 11.20
C TYR A 42 27.93 34.45 12.28
N LYS A 43 27.03 35.38 11.95
CA LYS A 43 25.96 35.83 12.86
C LYS A 43 25.06 34.66 13.26
N MET A 44 24.54 33.90 12.30
CA MET A 44 23.68 32.73 12.58
C MET A 44 24.37 31.70 13.49
N PHE A 45 25.64 31.40 13.25
CA PHE A 45 26.40 30.47 14.11
C PHE A 45 26.69 31.06 15.50
N SER A 46 26.90 32.38 15.61
CA SER A 46 27.07 33.04 16.91
C SER A 46 25.77 33.09 17.72
N GLU A 47 24.63 33.05 17.06
CA GLU A 47 23.28 32.99 17.66
C GLU A 47 22.85 31.56 18.01
N GLY A 48 23.71 30.55 17.79
CA GLY A 48 23.49 29.18 18.24
C GLY A 48 23.00 28.20 17.17
N ARG A 49 22.90 28.60 15.89
CA ARG A 49 22.65 27.64 14.79
C ARG A 49 23.80 26.64 14.72
N GLU A 50 23.50 25.36 14.60
CA GLU A 50 24.53 24.33 14.39
C GLU A 50 24.55 23.74 12.97
N ASP A 51 23.43 23.77 12.26
CA ASP A 51 23.37 23.21 10.91
C ASP A 51 24.02 24.11 9.86
N VAL A 52 24.77 23.49 8.97
CA VAL A 52 25.57 24.11 7.90
C VAL A 52 24.82 24.13 6.57
N ASN A 53 23.79 23.28 6.45
CA ASN A 53 22.95 23.20 5.27
C ASN A 53 22.01 24.41 5.16
N ASP A 54 21.52 24.67 3.95
CA ASP A 54 20.45 25.63 3.76
C ASP A 54 19.17 25.10 4.44
N GLU A 55 18.40 26.00 5.04
CA GLU A 55 17.08 25.65 5.56
C GLU A 55 16.15 25.23 4.43
N GLU A 56 15.15 24.40 4.75
CA GLU A 56 14.11 24.05 3.80
C GLU A 56 13.49 25.31 3.23
N ARG A 57 13.69 25.48 1.92
CA ARG A 57 13.14 26.63 1.22
C ARG A 57 11.65 26.39 1.07
N ALA A 58 10.84 27.33 1.57
CA ALA A 58 9.43 27.38 1.23
C ALA A 58 9.31 27.48 -0.30
N GLY A 59 8.82 26.41 -0.92
CA GLY A 59 8.52 26.39 -2.34
C GLY A 59 7.35 27.30 -2.68
N ARG A 60 7.05 27.45 -3.98
CA ARG A 60 5.81 28.10 -4.38
C ARG A 60 4.64 27.22 -3.93
N PRO A 61 3.64 27.74 -3.19
CA PRO A 61 2.45 26.97 -2.87
C PRO A 61 1.76 26.56 -4.17
N SER A 62 1.49 25.26 -4.30
CA SER A 62 0.78 24.72 -5.45
C SER A 62 -0.68 25.14 -5.36
N THR A 63 -1.19 25.79 -6.39
CA THR A 63 -2.60 26.20 -6.47
C THR A 63 -3.56 25.02 -6.60
N SER A 64 -3.06 23.86 -7.00
CA SER A 64 -3.88 22.68 -7.30
C SER A 64 -3.90 21.67 -6.15
N THR A 65 -2.97 21.78 -5.20
CA THR A 65 -2.80 20.87 -4.05
C THR A 65 -3.11 21.61 -2.75
N THR A 66 -4.26 22.30 -2.70
CA THR A 66 -4.76 22.89 -1.46
C THR A 66 -5.32 21.81 -0.54
N ASP A 67 -5.33 22.08 0.77
CA ASP A 67 -5.88 21.14 1.76
C ASP A 67 -7.35 20.79 1.47
N GLU A 68 -8.11 21.73 0.91
CA GLU A 68 -9.50 21.54 0.46
C GLU A 68 -9.60 20.49 -0.64
N ASN A 69 -8.76 20.60 -1.68
CA ASN A 69 -8.74 19.62 -2.77
C ASN A 69 -8.29 18.24 -2.27
N ILE A 70 -7.34 18.19 -1.32
CA ILE A 70 -6.88 16.92 -0.73
C ILE A 70 -8.02 16.24 0.04
N ASP A 71 -8.80 16.99 0.83
CA ASP A 71 -9.93 16.45 1.57
C ASP A 71 -11.06 15.98 0.65
N GLU A 72 -11.36 16.72 -0.42
CA GLU A 72 -12.37 16.31 -1.41
C GLU A 72 -11.96 15.06 -2.19
N VAL A 73 -10.70 14.96 -2.64
CA VAL A 73 -10.17 13.71 -3.24
C VAL A 73 -10.35 12.55 -2.25
N LYS A 74 -10.04 12.77 -0.97
CA LYS A 74 -10.17 11.74 0.05
C LYS A 74 -11.62 11.28 0.23
N LYS A 75 -12.59 12.20 0.25
CA LYS A 75 -14.03 11.87 0.32
C LYS A 75 -14.48 11.04 -0.88
N ILE A 76 -14.13 11.45 -2.10
CA ILE A 76 -14.49 10.77 -3.33
C ILE A 76 -13.96 9.32 -3.33
N VAL A 77 -12.70 9.14 -2.92
CA VAL A 77 -12.05 7.81 -2.91
C VAL A 77 -12.61 6.90 -1.82
N LEU A 78 -12.98 7.45 -0.67
CA LEU A 78 -13.64 6.70 0.41
C LEU A 78 -15.06 6.27 0.02
N ALA A 79 -15.77 7.08 -0.77
CA ALA A 79 -17.07 6.74 -1.33
C ALA A 79 -16.99 5.65 -2.41
N ASN A 80 -16.02 5.76 -3.34
CA ASN A 80 -15.80 4.78 -4.39
C ASN A 80 -14.31 4.44 -4.56
N ARG A 81 -13.90 3.32 -3.95
CA ARG A 81 -12.51 2.84 -3.98
C ARG A 81 -12.01 2.36 -5.35
N ARG A 82 -12.89 2.28 -6.36
CA ARG A 82 -12.56 1.87 -7.74
C ARG A 82 -12.52 3.04 -8.73
N ILE A 83 -12.72 4.26 -8.26
CA ILE A 83 -12.70 5.46 -9.11
C ILE A 83 -11.33 5.65 -9.77
N THR A 84 -11.34 6.17 -11.00
CA THR A 84 -10.12 6.44 -11.74
C THR A 84 -9.60 7.85 -11.47
N VAL A 85 -8.28 8.04 -11.59
CA VAL A 85 -7.65 9.37 -11.43
C VAL A 85 -8.19 10.39 -12.44
N ARG A 86 -8.66 9.94 -13.61
CA ARG A 86 -9.25 10.84 -14.62
C ARG A 86 -10.61 11.37 -14.16
N GLU A 87 -11.49 10.50 -13.68
CA GLU A 87 -12.80 10.90 -13.16
C GLU A 87 -12.64 11.89 -12.00
N VAL A 88 -11.74 11.61 -11.05
CA VAL A 88 -11.49 12.53 -9.92
C VAL A 88 -10.92 13.87 -10.38
N ALA A 89 -10.05 13.87 -11.41
CA ALA A 89 -9.48 15.10 -11.95
C ALA A 89 -10.53 15.96 -12.68
N GLU A 90 -11.47 15.33 -13.39
CA GLU A 90 -12.59 15.99 -14.04
C GLU A 90 -13.58 16.56 -13.02
N ASP A 91 -13.93 15.79 -11.99
CA ASP A 91 -14.86 16.22 -10.93
C ASP A 91 -14.36 17.45 -10.16
N LEU A 92 -13.05 17.49 -9.86
CA LEU A 92 -12.41 18.57 -9.12
C LEU A 92 -11.80 19.65 -10.01
N ASN A 93 -11.91 19.51 -11.33
CA ASN A 93 -11.34 20.41 -12.33
C ASN A 93 -9.85 20.73 -12.08
N ILE A 94 -9.07 19.71 -11.69
CA ILE A 94 -7.62 19.80 -11.48
C ILE A 94 -6.88 19.03 -12.56
N SER A 95 -5.60 19.34 -12.76
CA SER A 95 -4.80 18.56 -13.69
C SER A 95 -4.65 17.11 -13.21
N ILE A 96 -4.65 16.15 -14.15
CA ILE A 96 -4.44 14.72 -13.86
C ILE A 96 -3.12 14.52 -13.08
N GLY A 97 -2.09 15.28 -13.42
CA GLY A 97 -0.80 15.24 -12.72
C GLY A 97 -0.93 15.64 -11.25
N SER A 98 -1.62 16.76 -10.97
CA SER A 98 -1.91 17.21 -9.61
C SER A 98 -2.73 16.17 -8.84
N CYS A 99 -3.78 15.63 -9.45
CA CYS A 99 -4.58 14.57 -8.86
C CYS A 99 -3.71 13.34 -8.50
N HIS A 100 -2.85 12.90 -9.42
CA HIS A 100 -1.92 11.80 -9.17
C HIS A 100 -0.93 12.09 -8.02
N SER A 101 -0.41 13.31 -7.93
CA SER A 101 0.42 13.75 -6.81
C SER A 101 -0.33 13.67 -5.48
N ILE A 102 -1.58 14.12 -5.42
CA ILE A 102 -2.43 14.02 -4.21
C ILE A 102 -2.58 12.56 -3.78
N PHE A 103 -2.90 11.67 -4.73
CA PHE A 103 -3.03 10.25 -4.44
C PHE A 103 -1.74 9.65 -3.85
N THR A 104 -0.58 10.00 -4.41
CA THR A 104 0.69 9.32 -4.09
C THR A 104 1.42 9.96 -2.92
N ASN A 105 1.58 11.28 -2.93
CA ASN A 105 2.42 12.02 -1.98
C ASN A 105 1.64 12.39 -0.72
N ASP A 106 0.43 12.91 -0.88
CA ASP A 106 -0.37 13.45 0.24
C ASP A 106 -1.19 12.35 0.94
N LEU A 107 -1.86 11.49 0.16
CA LEU A 107 -2.69 10.40 0.69
C LEU A 107 -1.94 9.08 0.86
N GLY A 108 -0.73 8.95 0.30
CA GLY A 108 0.08 7.72 0.38
C GLY A 108 -0.57 6.49 -0.27
N MET A 109 -1.53 6.69 -1.17
CA MET A 109 -2.28 5.61 -1.80
C MET A 109 -1.52 4.99 -2.96
N ARG A 110 -1.68 3.68 -3.13
CA ARG A 110 -1.12 2.92 -4.27
C ARG A 110 -2.21 2.11 -4.94
N ARG A 111 -2.16 2.06 -6.28
CA ARG A 111 -3.06 1.21 -7.06
C ARG A 111 -2.75 -0.26 -6.80
N VAL A 112 -3.70 -0.95 -6.18
CA VAL A 112 -3.64 -2.41 -6.01
C VAL A 112 -4.56 -3.06 -7.01
N ALA A 113 -4.00 -3.86 -7.92
CA ALA A 113 -4.80 -4.68 -8.82
C ALA A 113 -5.22 -5.95 -8.09
N ALA A 114 -6.52 -6.10 -7.82
CA ALA A 114 -7.08 -7.39 -7.42
C ALA A 114 -7.08 -8.32 -8.64
N LYS A 115 -5.96 -9.01 -8.88
CA LYS A 115 -5.89 -10.06 -9.91
C LYS A 115 -6.67 -11.27 -9.43
N PHE A 116 -7.90 -11.43 -9.90
CA PHE A 116 -8.63 -12.68 -9.78
C PHE A 116 -8.88 -13.24 -11.20
N VAL A 117 -8.52 -14.52 -11.39
CA VAL A 117 -9.03 -15.48 -12.40
C VAL A 117 -8.19 -15.87 -13.65
N PRO A 118 -7.33 -15.08 -14.33
CA PRO A 118 -6.68 -15.57 -15.57
C PRO A 118 -5.69 -16.74 -15.37
N LYS A 119 -4.76 -16.61 -14.42
CA LYS A 119 -3.70 -17.62 -14.18
C LYS A 119 -4.23 -18.99 -13.78
N LEU A 120 -5.35 -19.03 -13.05
CA LEU A 120 -5.93 -20.29 -12.60
C LEU A 120 -6.51 -21.07 -13.78
N ARG A 121 -7.14 -20.39 -14.73
CA ARG A 121 -7.72 -21.04 -15.93
C ARG A 121 -6.63 -21.59 -16.84
N GLU A 122 -5.54 -20.84 -17.03
CA GLU A 122 -4.35 -21.30 -17.77
C GLU A 122 -3.70 -22.52 -17.11
N PHE A 123 -3.58 -22.52 -15.78
CA PHE A 123 -3.02 -23.64 -15.02
C PHE A 123 -3.87 -24.91 -15.16
N LEU A 124 -5.20 -24.79 -15.07
CA LEU A 124 -6.11 -25.93 -15.17
C LEU A 124 -6.16 -26.49 -16.59
N ALA A 125 -6.10 -25.63 -17.61
CA ALA A 125 -5.94 -26.04 -19.00
C ALA A 125 -4.61 -26.78 -19.24
N LYS A 126 -3.50 -26.27 -18.70
CA LYS A 126 -2.18 -26.91 -18.79
C LYS A 126 -2.16 -28.30 -18.15
N ASN A 127 -2.90 -28.49 -17.05
CA ASN A 127 -3.01 -29.76 -16.34
C ASN A 127 -4.17 -30.64 -16.84
N ASN A 128 -4.76 -30.31 -17.99
CA ASN A 128 -5.85 -31.06 -18.61
C ASN A 128 -7.05 -31.32 -17.67
N THR A 129 -7.30 -30.37 -16.75
CA THR A 129 -8.41 -30.44 -15.80
C THR A 129 -9.64 -29.81 -16.41
N LEU A 130 -10.72 -30.59 -16.56
CA LEU A 130 -11.99 -30.11 -17.05
C LEU A 130 -12.59 -29.11 -16.06
N MET A 131 -12.88 -27.90 -16.53
CA MET A 131 -13.61 -26.89 -15.77
C MET A 131 -15.10 -27.13 -15.93
N MET A 132 -15.75 -27.61 -14.87
CA MET A 132 -17.20 -27.72 -14.85
C MET A 132 -17.82 -26.32 -14.75
N PRO A 133 -18.74 -25.93 -15.64
CA PRO A 133 -19.46 -24.68 -15.51
C PRO A 133 -20.35 -24.75 -14.26
N GLN A 134 -20.16 -23.79 -13.34
CA GLN A 134 -21.02 -23.62 -12.17
C GLN A 134 -21.79 -22.31 -12.33
N PRO A 135 -23.14 -22.31 -12.22
CA PRO A 135 -23.90 -21.08 -12.31
C PRO A 135 -23.63 -20.16 -11.11
N PRO A 136 -23.82 -18.84 -11.28
CA PRO A 136 -23.68 -17.90 -10.18
C PRO A 136 -24.60 -18.26 -9.00
N TYR A 137 -24.06 -18.21 -7.77
CA TYR A 137 -24.80 -18.44 -6.53
C TYR A 137 -25.44 -19.84 -6.36
N SER A 138 -24.92 -20.86 -7.04
CA SER A 138 -25.44 -22.24 -6.94
C SER A 138 -24.66 -23.12 -5.96
N SER A 139 -24.77 -22.81 -4.66
CA SER A 139 -24.15 -23.63 -3.60
C SER A 139 -24.79 -25.01 -3.46
N ASP A 140 -26.05 -25.16 -3.87
CA ASP A 140 -26.77 -26.44 -3.92
C ASP A 140 -26.21 -27.41 -4.96
N LEU A 141 -25.55 -26.88 -6.01
CA LEU A 141 -24.87 -27.65 -7.04
C LEU A 141 -23.42 -27.98 -6.69
N ALA A 142 -22.86 -27.39 -5.63
CA ALA A 142 -21.49 -27.67 -5.18
C ALA A 142 -21.48 -28.86 -4.22
N PRO A 143 -20.86 -30.01 -4.57
CA PRO A 143 -20.83 -31.18 -3.69
C PRO A 143 -20.13 -30.89 -2.35
N CYS A 144 -19.19 -29.95 -2.35
CA CYS A 144 -18.51 -29.48 -1.14
C CYS A 144 -19.47 -28.78 -0.17
N ASP A 145 -20.34 -27.91 -0.67
CA ASP A 145 -21.26 -27.11 0.15
C ASP A 145 -22.44 -27.94 0.66
N PHE A 146 -23.08 -28.71 -0.21
CA PHE A 146 -24.23 -29.54 0.15
C PHE A 146 -23.85 -30.72 1.06
N PHE A 147 -22.75 -31.42 0.76
CA PHE A 147 -22.40 -32.67 1.42
C PHE A 147 -21.19 -32.57 2.35
N LEU A 148 -20.02 -32.18 1.83
CA LEU A 148 -18.77 -32.33 2.57
C LEU A 148 -18.74 -31.43 3.82
N PHE A 149 -19.06 -30.15 3.68
CA PHE A 149 -19.00 -29.20 4.78
C PHE A 149 -20.06 -29.46 5.84
N SER A 150 -21.23 -29.97 5.47
CA SER A 150 -22.26 -30.32 6.44
C SER A 150 -21.83 -31.51 7.31
N LYS A 151 -21.18 -32.52 6.72
CA LYS A 151 -20.61 -33.67 7.43
C LYS A 151 -19.44 -33.30 8.34
N LEU A 152 -18.63 -32.32 7.93
CA LEU A 152 -17.52 -31.82 8.75
C LEU A 152 -18.00 -30.91 9.90
N LYS A 153 -18.89 -29.95 9.61
CA LYS A 153 -19.29 -28.91 10.57
C LYS A 153 -20.21 -29.42 11.67
N ARG A 154 -21.12 -30.36 11.39
CA ARG A 154 -22.08 -30.89 12.39
C ARG A 154 -21.41 -31.49 13.63
N PRO A 155 -20.45 -32.43 13.53
CA PRO A 155 -19.78 -33.02 14.70
C PRO A 155 -18.84 -32.06 15.42
N MET A 156 -18.30 -31.07 14.72
CA MET A 156 -17.41 -30.05 15.28
C MET A 156 -18.17 -28.88 15.93
N LYS A 157 -19.48 -28.77 15.70
CA LYS A 157 -20.30 -27.67 16.21
C LYS A 157 -20.36 -27.70 17.73
N GLY A 158 -20.10 -26.56 18.36
CA GLY A 158 -20.15 -26.40 19.81
C GLY A 158 -18.89 -26.87 20.55
N ARG A 159 -17.91 -27.46 19.86
CA ARG A 159 -16.59 -27.75 20.43
C ARG A 159 -15.69 -26.53 20.33
N ARG A 160 -14.93 -26.26 21.39
CA ARG A 160 -13.85 -25.26 21.38
C ARG A 160 -12.53 -26.01 21.26
N TYR A 161 -11.68 -25.56 20.36
CA TYR A 161 -10.35 -26.09 20.14
C TYR A 161 -9.34 -25.05 20.57
N ALA A 162 -8.35 -25.44 21.37
CA ALA A 162 -7.37 -24.50 21.91
C ALA A 162 -6.21 -24.25 20.93
N THR A 163 -5.93 -25.21 20.04
CA THR A 163 -4.81 -25.15 19.10
C THR A 163 -5.21 -25.55 17.68
N ILE A 164 -4.44 -25.06 16.69
CA ILE A 164 -4.67 -25.38 15.27
C ILE A 164 -4.47 -26.87 14.99
N GLU A 165 -3.51 -27.51 15.67
CA GLU A 165 -3.22 -28.94 15.48
C GLU A 165 -4.39 -29.81 15.93
N GLU A 166 -5.07 -29.44 17.02
CA GLU A 166 -6.28 -30.10 17.50
C GLU A 166 -7.44 -30.00 16.50
N ILE A 167 -7.57 -28.85 15.82
CA ILE A 167 -8.58 -28.67 14.75
C ILE A 167 -8.26 -29.57 13.56
N LYS A 168 -6.97 -29.65 13.17
CA LYS A 168 -6.53 -30.49 12.04
C LYS A 168 -6.77 -31.97 12.33
N THR A 169 -6.44 -32.46 13.52
CA THR A 169 -6.65 -33.87 13.89
C THR A 169 -8.13 -34.21 13.93
N ALA A 170 -8.95 -33.40 14.60
CA ALA A 170 -10.41 -33.60 14.64
C ALA A 170 -11.04 -33.56 13.25
N SER A 171 -10.64 -32.60 12.40
CA SER A 171 -11.12 -32.53 11.02
C SER A 171 -10.73 -33.77 10.22
N LYS A 172 -9.50 -34.26 10.38
CA LYS A 172 -9.00 -35.47 9.70
C LYS A 172 -9.76 -36.72 10.14
N GLU A 173 -10.06 -36.85 11.42
CA GLU A 173 -10.87 -37.95 11.95
C GLU A 173 -12.28 -37.96 11.36
N GLU A 174 -12.95 -36.80 11.29
CA GLU A 174 -14.29 -36.71 10.69
C GLU A 174 -14.27 -36.97 9.18
N LEU A 175 -13.24 -36.52 8.46
CA LEU A 175 -13.08 -36.83 7.03
C LEU A 175 -12.86 -38.32 6.78
N ASN A 176 -12.09 -39.00 7.64
CA ASN A 176 -11.84 -40.44 7.52
C ASN A 176 -13.09 -41.30 7.78
N LYS A 177 -14.11 -40.76 8.48
CA LYS A 177 -15.40 -41.44 8.67
C LYS A 177 -16.25 -41.47 7.41
N ILE A 178 -15.95 -40.63 6.41
CA ILE A 178 -16.71 -40.59 5.15
C ILE A 178 -16.31 -41.80 4.30
N THR A 179 -17.25 -42.71 4.07
CA THR A 179 -16.99 -43.93 3.29
C THR A 179 -17.16 -43.68 1.80
N LYS A 180 -16.55 -44.54 0.96
CA LYS A 180 -16.74 -44.52 -0.50
C LYS A 180 -18.22 -44.64 -0.90
N ASN A 181 -19.02 -45.34 -0.12
CA ASN A 181 -20.47 -45.49 -0.35
C ASN A 181 -21.24 -44.19 -0.12
N ASP A 182 -20.77 -43.31 0.76
CA ASP A 182 -21.41 -42.00 0.98
C ASP A 182 -21.22 -41.09 -0.25
N PHE A 183 -20.07 -41.20 -0.93
CA PHE A 183 -19.84 -40.51 -2.20
C PHE A 183 -20.65 -41.10 -3.37
N LEU A 184 -20.92 -42.40 -3.37
CA LEU A 184 -21.78 -43.02 -4.39
C LEU A 184 -23.23 -42.54 -4.30
N LYS A 185 -23.73 -42.26 -3.09
CA LYS A 185 -25.07 -41.68 -2.88
C LYS A 185 -25.18 -40.26 -3.44
N LEU A 186 -24.09 -39.48 -3.44
CA LEU A 186 -24.07 -38.14 -4.04
C LEU A 186 -24.24 -38.15 -5.55
N ARG A 187 -23.60 -39.11 -6.22
CA ARG A 187 -23.71 -39.28 -7.68
C ARG A 187 -25.16 -39.52 -8.14
N GLY A 188 -26.01 -40.07 -7.27
CA GLY A 188 -27.44 -40.24 -7.55
C GLY A 188 -28.24 -38.93 -7.42
N LEU A 189 -27.85 -38.06 -6.49
CA LEU A 189 -28.47 -36.76 -6.24
C LEU A 189 -28.05 -35.71 -7.29
N GLU A 190 -26.80 -35.73 -7.74
CA GLU A 190 -26.30 -34.86 -8.81
C GLU A 190 -27.05 -35.12 -10.13
N LYS A 191 -27.38 -36.38 -10.44
CA LYS A 191 -28.17 -36.74 -11.63
C LYS A 191 -29.61 -36.22 -11.56
N THR A 192 -30.22 -36.26 -10.37
CA THR A 192 -31.59 -35.76 -10.16
C THR A 192 -31.63 -34.23 -10.17
N LEU A 193 -30.61 -33.56 -9.61
CA LEU A 193 -30.49 -32.09 -9.66
C LEU A 193 -30.17 -31.60 -11.08
N ALA A 194 -29.30 -32.28 -11.83
CA ALA A 194 -29.02 -31.94 -13.23
C ALA A 194 -30.28 -32.05 -14.11
N GLN A 195 -31.11 -33.09 -13.89
CA GLN A 195 -32.41 -33.24 -14.55
C GLN A 195 -33.41 -32.13 -14.19
N VAL A 196 -33.43 -31.65 -12.94
CA VAL A 196 -34.32 -30.57 -12.49
C VAL A 196 -33.90 -29.21 -13.06
N TYR A 197 -32.59 -28.97 -13.20
CA TYR A 197 -32.05 -27.71 -13.71
C TYR A 197 -31.79 -27.70 -15.24
N ASN A 198 -32.16 -28.76 -15.96
CA ASN A 198 -32.02 -28.88 -17.42
C ASN A 198 -30.58 -28.59 -17.91
N ILE A 199 -29.58 -29.11 -17.19
CA ILE A 199 -28.17 -29.08 -17.58
C ILE A 199 -27.78 -30.44 -18.17
#